data_AF-A0AA42NDD6-F1
#
_entry.id   AF-A0AA42NDD6-F1
#
_cell.length_a   1.000
_cell.length_b   1.000
_cell.length_c   1.000
_cell.angle_alpha   90.00
_cell.angle_beta   90.00
_cell.angle_gamma   90.00
#
_symmetry.space_group_name_H-M   'P 1'
#
loop_
_entity.id
_entity.type
_entity.pdbx_description
1 polymer ?
#
loop_
_entity_poly.entity_id
_entity_poly.type
_entity_poly.pdbx_seq_one_letter_code
_entity_poly.pdbx_strand_id
1 'polypeptide(L)'
;MPRTIFSRLSAVLGEVRQLQDGKAGISVQALEVFTCIAAKEGISSSELRKNTGIPQPSVSRALGDLGDWAGRRGAEGLKLIRTERDPLDQRNVVCFLTPTGKLLAARIEQLMGATNSEVD
;
A
#
# COMPACT_ATOMS: atom_id res chain seq x y z
N MET A 1 -24.08 18.00 2.81
CA MET A 1 -23.70 16.84 1.97
C MET A 1 -22.24 16.51 2.19
N PRO A 2 -21.86 15.23 2.28
CA PRO A 2 -20.47 14.79 2.39
C PRO A 2 -19.71 14.96 1.06
N ARG A 3 -19.69 16.18 0.49
CA ARG A 3 -18.95 16.48 -0.77
C ARG A 3 -17.44 16.34 -0.55
N THR A 4 -16.97 16.62 0.66
CA THR A 4 -15.55 16.58 1.01
C THR A 4 -14.99 15.17 0.98
N ILE A 5 -15.68 14.18 1.56
CA ILE A 5 -15.19 12.78 1.54
C ILE A 5 -15.16 12.21 0.12
N PHE A 6 -16.22 12.45 -0.68
CA PHE A 6 -16.23 12.02 -2.07
C PHE A 6 -15.11 12.68 -2.86
N SER A 7 -14.91 14.01 -2.71
CA SER A 7 -13.86 14.73 -3.43
C SER A 7 -12.46 14.22 -3.08
N ARG A 8 -12.17 14.01 -1.79
CA ARG A 8 -10.86 13.53 -1.33
C ARG A 8 -10.59 12.10 -1.79
N LEU A 9 -11.55 11.20 -1.57
CA LEU A 9 -11.43 9.82 -2.00
C LEU A 9 -11.32 9.71 -3.53
N SER A 10 -12.10 10.50 -4.28
CA SER A 10 -12.03 10.54 -5.75
C SER A 10 -10.65 10.98 -6.24
N ALA A 11 -10.02 11.96 -5.57
CA ALA A 11 -8.67 12.40 -5.89
C ALA A 11 -7.62 11.30 -5.61
N VAL A 12 -7.69 10.63 -4.45
CA VAL A 12 -6.82 9.48 -4.12
C VAL A 12 -6.98 8.37 -5.14
N LEU A 13 -8.22 8.01 -5.47
CA LEU A 13 -8.50 7.00 -6.51
C LEU A 13 -8.05 7.46 -7.90
N GLY A 14 -7.96 8.77 -8.15
CA GLY A 14 -7.36 9.35 -9.35
C GLY A 14 -5.88 9.04 -9.47
N GLU A 15 -5.10 9.27 -8.41
CA GLU A 15 -3.67 8.91 -8.35
C GLU A 15 -3.45 7.40 -8.51
N VAL A 16 -4.24 6.58 -7.79
CA VAL A 16 -4.14 5.12 -7.88
C VAL A 16 -4.45 4.60 -9.28
N ARG A 17 -5.39 5.24 -10.00
CA ARG A 17 -5.73 4.86 -11.39
C ARG A 17 -4.59 5.12 -12.37
N GLN A 18 -3.75 6.13 -12.14
CA GLN A 18 -2.58 6.39 -13.00
C GLN A 18 -1.52 5.28 -12.92
N LEU A 19 -1.54 4.50 -11.83
CA LEU A 19 -0.65 3.35 -11.65
C LEU A 19 -1.20 2.07 -12.30
N GLN A 20 -2.45 2.09 -12.77
CA GLN A 20 -3.04 0.95 -13.44
C GLN A 20 -2.60 0.95 -14.90
N ASP A 21 -1.88 -0.07 -15.31
CA ASP A 21 -1.75 -0.43 -16.71
C ASP A 21 -2.72 -1.58 -17.03
N GLY A 22 -2.97 -1.88 -18.31
CA GLY A 22 -3.93 -2.91 -18.71
C GLY A 22 -3.68 -4.33 -18.15
N LYS A 23 -2.57 -4.56 -17.43
CA LYS A 23 -2.18 -5.85 -16.83
C LYS A 23 -1.97 -5.79 -15.31
N ALA A 24 -1.63 -4.63 -14.75
CA ALA A 24 -1.38 -4.42 -13.34
C ALA A 24 -2.42 -3.46 -12.74
N GLY A 25 -3.13 -3.91 -11.71
CA GLY A 25 -4.17 -3.12 -11.05
C GLY A 25 -4.10 -3.22 -9.53
N ILE A 26 -4.27 -2.09 -8.85
CA ILE A 26 -4.46 -2.05 -7.39
C ILE A 26 -5.88 -2.48 -7.05
N SER A 27 -6.02 -3.56 -6.28
CA SER A 27 -7.29 -3.89 -5.60
C SER A 27 -7.48 -3.00 -4.37
N VAL A 28 -8.71 -2.87 -3.87
CA VAL A 28 -8.97 -2.12 -2.62
C VAL A 28 -8.19 -2.69 -1.44
N GLN A 29 -8.07 -4.02 -1.35
CA GLN A 29 -7.25 -4.68 -0.32
C GLN A 29 -5.77 -4.36 -0.46
N ALA A 30 -5.24 -4.28 -1.70
CA ALA A 30 -3.87 -3.86 -1.92
C ALA A 30 -3.66 -2.38 -1.54
N LEU A 31 -4.64 -1.51 -1.82
CA LEU A 31 -4.59 -0.11 -1.38
C LEU A 31 -4.57 0.00 0.16
N GLU A 32 -5.39 -0.77 0.86
CA GLU A 32 -5.43 -0.82 2.32
C GLU A 32 -4.12 -1.34 2.92
N VAL A 33 -3.55 -2.41 2.35
CA VAL A 33 -2.23 -2.91 2.74
C VAL A 33 -1.16 -1.86 2.51
N PHE A 34 -1.18 -1.17 1.36
CA PHE A 34 -0.23 -0.11 1.04
C PHE A 34 -0.31 1.05 2.05
N THR A 35 -1.51 1.55 2.36
CA THR A 35 -1.66 2.65 3.33
C THR A 35 -1.27 2.21 4.74
N CYS A 36 -1.48 0.94 5.11
CA CYS A 36 -1.01 0.40 6.39
C CYS A 36 0.53 0.36 6.46
N ILE A 37 1.22 -0.04 5.38
CA ILE A 37 2.68 0.02 5.28
C ILE A 37 3.16 1.48 5.34
N ALA A 38 2.48 2.39 4.63
CA ALA A 38 2.83 3.80 4.63
C ALA A 38 2.70 4.45 6.01
N ALA A 39 1.73 4.01 6.82
CA ALA A 39 1.57 4.47 8.19
C ALA A 39 2.66 3.94 9.16
N LYS A 40 3.31 2.81 8.84
CA LYS A 40 4.37 2.20 9.66
C LYS A 40 5.34 1.40 8.78
N GLU A 41 6.42 2.04 8.33
CA GLU A 41 7.51 1.32 7.64
C GLU A 41 8.14 0.27 8.58
N GLY A 42 8.52 -0.89 8.03
CA GLY A 42 9.04 -2.03 8.81
C GLY A 42 7.96 -2.91 9.45
N ILE A 43 6.68 -2.64 9.20
CA ILE A 43 5.58 -3.50 9.64
C ILE A 43 5.70 -4.90 9.03
N SER A 44 5.47 -5.93 9.84
CA SER A 44 5.53 -7.31 9.37
C SER A 44 4.22 -7.76 8.71
N SER A 45 4.28 -8.78 7.84
CA SER A 45 3.07 -9.33 7.20
C SER A 45 2.08 -9.93 8.20
N SER A 46 2.58 -10.38 9.36
CA SER A 46 1.74 -10.81 10.47
C SER A 46 0.96 -9.65 11.11
N GLU A 47 1.60 -8.49 11.29
CA GLU A 47 0.96 -7.27 11.82
C GLU A 47 0.00 -6.67 10.80
N LEU A 48 0.34 -6.69 9.50
CA LEU A 48 -0.58 -6.26 8.43
C LEU A 48 -1.90 -7.01 8.50
N ARG A 49 -1.86 -8.34 8.68
CA ARG A 49 -3.06 -9.15 8.84
C ARG A 49 -3.86 -8.78 10.09
N LYS A 50 -3.18 -8.50 11.21
CA LYS A 50 -3.84 -8.10 12.46
C LYS A 50 -4.52 -6.73 12.31
N ASN A 51 -3.86 -5.77 11.67
CA ASN A 51 -4.34 -4.39 11.54
C ASN A 51 -5.47 -4.26 10.52
N THR A 52 -5.42 -5.02 9.42
CA THR A 52 -6.41 -4.93 8.32
C THR A 52 -7.50 -6.00 8.40
N GLY A 53 -7.30 -7.05 9.19
CA GLY A 53 -8.18 -8.24 9.20
C GLY A 53 -8.09 -9.09 7.92
N ILE A 54 -7.21 -8.75 6.97
CA ILE A 54 -7.07 -9.44 5.69
C ILE A 54 -6.38 -10.81 5.92
N PRO A 55 -6.93 -11.92 5.36
CA PRO A 55 -6.29 -13.24 5.45
C PRO A 55 -4.92 -13.29 4.77
N GLN A 56 -4.04 -14.18 5.26
CA GLN A 56 -2.66 -14.33 4.74
C GLN A 56 -2.57 -14.51 3.21
N PRO A 57 -3.40 -15.34 2.54
CA PRO A 57 -3.32 -15.47 1.08
C PRO A 57 -3.65 -14.18 0.33
N SER A 58 -4.47 -13.31 0.92
CA SER A 58 -4.81 -12.01 0.34
C SER A 58 -3.73 -10.97 0.63
N VAL A 59 -3.14 -10.96 1.84
CA VAL A 59 -1.96 -10.11 2.14
C VAL A 59 -0.79 -10.47 1.23
N SER A 60 -0.47 -11.76 1.09
CA SER A 60 0.61 -12.21 0.19
C SER A 60 0.38 -11.76 -1.26
N ARG A 61 -0.86 -11.82 -1.74
CA ARG A 61 -1.21 -11.32 -3.08
C ARG A 61 -1.05 -9.80 -3.20
N ALA A 62 -1.53 -9.05 -2.20
CA ALA A 62 -1.37 -7.60 -2.15
C ALA A 62 0.11 -7.21 -2.17
N LEU A 63 0.95 -7.88 -1.38
CA LEU A 63 2.40 -7.62 -1.37
C LEU A 63 3.05 -7.91 -2.73
N GLY A 64 2.62 -8.97 -3.43
CA GLY A 64 3.08 -9.25 -4.81
C GLY A 64 2.64 -8.18 -5.80
N ASP A 65 1.36 -7.77 -5.77
CA ASP A 65 0.83 -6.72 -6.63
C ASP A 65 1.54 -5.36 -6.41
N LEU A 66 1.88 -5.03 -5.15
CA LEU A 66 2.55 -3.78 -4.79
C LEU A 66 4.07 -3.80 -4.97
N GLY A 67 4.68 -4.99 -4.91
CA GLY A 67 6.12 -5.20 -5.00
C GLY A 67 6.61 -5.37 -6.43
N ASP A 68 7.62 -6.21 -6.64
CA ASP A 68 8.23 -6.40 -7.96
C ASP A 68 7.45 -7.34 -8.88
N TRP A 69 6.67 -8.28 -8.34
CA TRP A 69 6.05 -9.35 -9.13
C TRP A 69 4.62 -9.71 -8.71
N ALA A 70 3.68 -9.45 -9.61
CA ALA A 70 2.26 -9.79 -9.47
C ALA A 70 2.00 -11.21 -10.00
N GLY A 71 2.49 -12.22 -9.28
CA GLY A 71 2.56 -13.61 -9.77
C GLY A 71 1.24 -14.23 -10.26
N ARG A 72 0.08 -13.81 -9.76
CA ARG A 72 -1.22 -14.28 -10.28
C ARG A 72 -1.59 -13.74 -11.65
N ARG A 73 -1.10 -12.54 -12.00
CA ARG A 73 -1.38 -11.90 -13.28
C ARG A 73 -0.29 -12.19 -14.31
N GLY A 74 0.80 -12.85 -13.90
CA GLY A 74 1.98 -13.05 -14.73
C GLY A 74 2.58 -11.73 -15.22
N ALA A 75 2.50 -10.69 -14.37
CA ALA A 75 2.88 -9.33 -14.70
C ALA A 75 3.86 -8.79 -13.66
N GLU A 76 4.58 -7.73 -14.03
CA GLU A 76 5.34 -6.95 -13.06
C GLU A 76 4.38 -6.36 -12.01
N GLY A 77 4.85 -6.33 -10.76
CA GLY A 77 4.17 -5.57 -9.71
C GLY A 77 4.47 -4.07 -9.85
N LEU A 78 3.86 -3.27 -8.99
CA LEU A 78 3.88 -1.81 -9.09
C LEU A 78 5.15 -1.15 -8.53
N LYS A 79 6.05 -1.94 -7.93
CA LYS A 79 7.34 -1.48 -7.38
C LYS A 79 7.18 -0.33 -6.37
N LEU A 80 6.08 -0.33 -5.62
CA LEU A 80 5.74 0.67 -4.59
C LEU A 80 6.28 0.27 -3.22
N ILE A 81 6.47 -1.03 -3.00
CA ILE A 81 7.02 -1.56 -1.76
C ILE A 81 8.18 -2.50 -2.04
N ARG A 82 9.02 -2.69 -1.03
CA ARG A 82 10.01 -3.76 -0.96
C ARG A 82 9.76 -4.58 0.30
N THR A 83 10.09 -5.85 0.24
CA THR A 83 9.95 -6.76 1.39
C THR A 83 11.28 -7.42 1.70
N GLU A 84 11.55 -7.62 2.98
CA GLU A 84 12.71 -8.37 3.46
C GLU A 84 12.24 -9.48 4.39
N ARG A 85 13.00 -10.57 4.49
CA ARG A 85 12.71 -11.62 5.48
C ARG A 85 12.85 -11.05 6.88
N ASP A 86 11.89 -11.33 7.74
CA ASP A 86 11.99 -10.95 9.15
C ASP A 86 13.10 -11.79 9.82
N PRO A 87 14.11 -11.15 10.45
CA PRO A 87 15.21 -11.86 11.11
C PRO A 87 14.76 -12.68 12.32
N LEU A 88 13.61 -12.35 12.93
CA LEU A 88 13.07 -13.06 14.09
C LEU A 88 12.12 -14.20 13.69
N ASP A 89 11.48 -14.11 12.52
CA ASP A 89 10.62 -15.15 11.95
C ASP A 89 10.74 -15.20 10.41
N GLN A 90 11.56 -16.12 9.89
CA GLN A 90 11.78 -16.24 8.45
C GLN A 90 10.53 -16.64 7.64
N ARG A 91 9.43 -17.06 8.28
CA ARG A 91 8.14 -17.30 7.61
C ARG A 91 7.37 -16.01 7.37
N ASN A 92 7.86 -14.90 7.92
CA ASN A 92 7.30 -13.58 7.83
C ASN A 92 8.19 -12.67 6.98
N VAL A 93 7.62 -11.56 6.54
CA VAL A 93 8.35 -10.49 5.85
C VAL A 93 8.05 -9.16 6.51
N VAL A 94 9.04 -8.27 6.53
CA VAL A 94 8.88 -6.87 6.89
C VAL A 94 8.79 -6.02 5.63
N CYS A 95 7.92 -5.02 5.65
CA CYS A 95 7.54 -4.25 4.47
C CYS A 95 7.99 -2.80 4.59
N PHE A 96 8.57 -2.26 3.51
CA PHE A 96 9.03 -0.87 3.42
C PHE A 96 8.56 -0.24 2.12
N LEU A 97 8.45 1.08 2.09
CA LEU A 97 8.18 1.81 0.86
C LEU A 97 9.45 1.91 0.01
N THR A 98 9.29 1.80 -1.31
CA THR A 98 10.31 2.24 -2.27
C THR A 98 10.28 3.78 -2.40
N PRO A 99 11.27 4.41 -3.06
CA PRO A 99 11.19 5.85 -3.34
C PRO A 99 9.90 6.26 -4.08
N THR A 100 9.44 5.46 -5.04
CA THR A 100 8.17 5.67 -5.75
C THR A 100 6.96 5.48 -4.84
N GLY A 101 6.99 4.49 -3.94
CA GLY A 101 5.98 4.30 -2.91
C GLY A 101 5.87 5.49 -1.95
N LYS A 102 7.00 6.07 -1.53
CA LYS A 102 7.04 7.26 -0.66
C LYS A 102 6.39 8.47 -1.33
N LEU A 103 6.64 8.67 -2.62
CA LEU A 103 6.00 9.75 -3.39
C LEU A 103 4.48 9.57 -3.45
N LEU A 104 3.98 8.34 -3.68
CA LEU A 104 2.55 8.07 -3.67
C LEU A 104 1.94 8.27 -2.29
N ALA A 105 2.59 7.79 -1.23
CA ALA A 105 2.12 7.95 0.15
C ALA A 105 1.97 9.43 0.51
N ALA A 106 2.99 10.26 0.21
CA ALA A 106 2.96 11.70 0.42
C ALA A 106 1.83 12.38 -0.37
N ARG A 107 1.59 11.98 -1.63
CA ARG A 107 0.45 12.50 -2.41
C ARG A 107 -0.88 12.12 -1.79
N ILE A 108 -1.06 10.88 -1.34
CA ILE A 108 -2.29 10.43 -0.68
C ILE A 108 -2.53 11.22 0.61
N GLU A 109 -1.49 11.42 1.43
CA GLU A 109 -1.54 12.21 2.66
C GLU A 109 -2.03 13.65 2.41
N GLN A 110 -1.43 14.32 1.41
CA GLN A 110 -1.84 15.65 0.97
C GLN A 110 -3.31 15.69 0.52
N LEU A 111 -3.75 14.71 -0.29
CA LEU A 111 -5.11 14.64 -0.80
C LEU A 111 -6.15 14.33 0.27
N MET A 112 -5.77 13.56 1.30
CA MET A 112 -6.61 13.27 2.45
C MET A 112 -6.74 14.48 3.39
N GLY A 113 -5.92 15.53 3.19
CA GLY A 113 -5.90 16.73 4.03
C GLY A 113 -5.27 16.49 5.39
N ALA A 114 -4.39 15.50 5.50
CA ALA A 114 -3.52 15.33 6.65
C ALA A 114 -2.36 16.34 6.51
N THR A 115 -2.63 17.60 6.84
CA THR A 115 -1.56 18.56 7.12
C THR A 115 -1.11 18.26 8.55
N ASN A 116 0.12 17.78 8.73
CA ASN A 116 0.74 17.68 10.06
C ASN A 116 0.59 19.02 10.77
N SER A 117 -0.32 19.07 11.73
CA SER A 117 -0.34 20.05 12.79
C SER A 117 0.28 19.33 13.97
N GLU A 118 1.59 19.46 14.11
CA GLU A 118 2.37 19.42 15.35
C GLU A 118 3.85 19.34 14.95
N VAL A 119 4.45 20.53 14.90
CA VAL A 119 5.85 20.74 15.24
C VAL A 119 5.87 20.70 16.76
N ASP A 120 6.56 19.73 17.33
CA ASP A 120 7.19 19.82 18.65
C ASP A 120 8.68 19.52 18.48
#